data_AF-A0AA86NZQ7-F1
#
_entry.id   AF-A0AA86NZQ7-F1
#
_cell.length_a   1.000
_cell.length_b   1.000
_cell.length_c   1.000
_cell.angle_alpha   90.00
_cell.angle_beta   90.00
_cell.angle_gamma   90.00
#
_symmetry.space_group_name_H-M   'P 1'
#
loop_
_entity.id
_entity.type
_entity.pdbx_description
1 polymer ?
#
loop_
_entity_poly.entity_id
_entity_poly.type
_entity_poly.pdbx_seq_one_letter_code
_entity_poly.pdbx_strand_id
1 'polypeptide(L)'
;MGQFHSDFSSDKGKVLYGEDGIYISKKVYCVKLCVQNEDGDICYDYHQRMKGVTGECITQKANELYEGDVIALYQDLAEGKAIEFDLCSAKVFMKKQDDYSYMNLSEFKRTLKF
;
A
#
# COMPACT_ATOMS: atom_id res chain seq x y z
N MET A 1 -24.78 19.68 -12.68
CA MET A 1 -23.62 18.78 -12.87
C MET A 1 -22.85 18.77 -11.56
N GLY A 2 -22.96 17.70 -10.78
CA GLY A 2 -22.30 17.62 -9.48
C GLY A 2 -20.78 17.57 -9.66
N GLN A 3 -20.06 18.39 -8.90
CA GLN A 3 -18.61 18.36 -8.85
C GLN A 3 -18.20 17.00 -8.25
N PHE A 4 -17.60 16.12 -9.06
CA PHE A 4 -16.98 14.91 -8.55
C PHE A 4 -15.66 15.29 -7.89
N HIS A 5 -15.69 15.38 -6.56
CA HIS A 5 -14.47 15.47 -5.77
C HIS A 5 -13.78 14.11 -5.80
N SER A 6 -12.49 14.09 -6.14
CA SER A 6 -11.68 12.88 -5.97
C SER A 6 -11.60 12.56 -4.48
N ASP A 7 -12.00 11.35 -4.08
CA ASP A 7 -11.89 10.87 -2.69
C ASP A 7 -10.42 10.58 -2.30
N PHE A 8 -9.54 10.53 -3.30
CA PHE A 8 -8.12 10.27 -3.09
C PHE A 8 -7.38 11.52 -2.62
N SER A 9 -6.52 11.32 -1.63
CA SER A 9 -5.63 12.34 -1.03
C SER A 9 -4.19 11.87 -1.13
N SER A 10 -3.27 12.82 -1.30
CA SER A 10 -1.83 12.60 -1.33
C SER A 10 -1.16 13.65 -0.45
N ASP A 11 -0.12 13.25 0.28
CA ASP A 11 0.69 14.16 1.10
C ASP A 11 1.59 15.05 0.23
N LYS A 12 1.85 14.64 -1.03
CA LYS A 12 2.71 15.36 -1.97
C LYS A 12 2.04 16.57 -2.62
N GLY A 13 0.71 16.67 -2.55
CA GLY A 13 -0.03 17.79 -3.12
C GLY A 13 -1.41 17.43 -3.65
N LYS A 14 -1.88 18.21 -4.63
CA LYS A 14 -3.24 18.08 -5.16
C LYS A 14 -3.31 16.94 -6.18
N VAL A 15 -4.15 15.96 -5.90
CA VAL A 15 -4.47 14.88 -6.86
C VAL A 15 -5.22 15.46 -8.06
N LEU A 16 -4.68 15.24 -9.27
CA LEU A 16 -5.29 15.68 -10.52
C LEU A 16 -6.22 14.59 -11.08
N TYR A 17 -5.68 13.39 -11.29
CA TYR A 17 -6.38 12.23 -11.80
C TYR A 17 -5.60 10.94 -11.48
N GLY A 18 -6.25 9.79 -11.59
CA GLY A 18 -5.58 8.48 -11.57
C GLY A 18 -5.07 8.12 -12.96
N GLU A 19 -3.79 7.78 -13.09
CA GLU A 19 -3.15 7.38 -14.35
C GLU A 19 -3.39 5.90 -14.65
N ASP A 20 -3.25 5.05 -13.63
CA ASP A 20 -3.40 3.59 -13.76
C ASP A 20 -3.97 2.98 -12.48
N GLY A 21 -4.59 1.81 -12.57
CA GLY A 21 -5.14 1.14 -11.41
C GLY A 21 -5.49 -0.33 -11.62
N ILE A 22 -5.22 -1.11 -10.59
CA ILE A 22 -5.47 -2.56 -10.54
C ILE A 22 -6.38 -2.89 -9.37
N TYR A 23 -7.44 -3.66 -9.65
CA TYR A 23 -8.49 -4.02 -8.71
C TYR A 23 -8.67 -5.53 -8.71
N ILE A 24 -8.13 -6.20 -7.70
CA ILE A 24 -8.08 -7.68 -7.65
C ILE A 24 -9.33 -8.24 -6.98
N SER A 25 -9.67 -7.71 -5.80
CA SER A 25 -10.80 -8.21 -5.02
C SER A 25 -11.30 -7.16 -4.02
N LYS A 26 -12.30 -7.53 -3.20
CA LYS A 26 -12.86 -6.64 -2.19
C LYS A 26 -11.78 -6.19 -1.20
N LYS A 27 -11.53 -4.88 -1.16
CA LYS A 27 -10.50 -4.21 -0.34
C LYS A 27 -9.05 -4.55 -0.74
N VAL A 28 -8.83 -4.93 -2.00
CA VAL A 28 -7.51 -5.16 -2.58
C VAL A 28 -7.41 -4.45 -3.92
N TYR A 29 -6.80 -3.28 -3.93
CA TYR A 29 -6.58 -2.48 -5.12
C TYR A 29 -5.40 -1.52 -4.94
N CYS A 30 -4.85 -1.05 -6.05
CA CYS A 30 -3.87 0.03 -6.11
C CYS A 30 -4.20 0.97 -7.26
N VAL A 31 -4.06 2.27 -7.04
CA VAL A 31 -4.26 3.32 -8.05
C VAL A 31 -3.03 4.23 -8.05
N LYS A 32 -2.39 4.39 -9.21
CA LYS A 32 -1.33 5.36 -9.45
C LYS A 32 -1.95 6.72 -9.70
N LEU A 33 -1.60 7.70 -8.88
CA LEU A 33 -2.13 9.05 -8.89
C LEU A 33 -1.12 10.01 -9.52
N CYS A 34 -1.62 10.87 -10.40
CA CYS A 34 -0.91 12.06 -10.87
C CYS A 34 -1.20 13.20 -9.90
N VAL A 35 -0.15 13.74 -9.28
CA VAL A 35 -0.23 14.74 -8.22
C VAL A 35 0.53 15.98 -8.65
N GLN A 36 -0.04 17.16 -8.41
CA GLN A 36 0.66 18.42 -8.57
C GLN A 36 1.17 18.89 -7.20
N ASN A 37 2.49 19.07 -7.11
CA ASN A 37 3.16 19.59 -5.92
C ASN A 37 2.88 21.09 -5.74
N GLU A 38 3.26 21.63 -4.58
CA GLU A 38 3.12 23.07 -4.28
C GLU A 38 3.91 23.97 -5.25
N ASP A 39 5.07 23.51 -5.73
CA ASP A 39 5.88 24.18 -6.75
C ASP A 39 5.26 24.15 -8.16
N GLY A 40 4.18 23.39 -8.35
CA GLY A 40 3.50 23.23 -9.64
C GLY A 40 4.00 22.06 -10.49
N ASP A 41 5.07 21.38 -10.07
CA ASP A 41 5.61 20.18 -10.72
C ASP A 41 4.66 18.98 -10.60
N ILE A 42 4.69 18.13 -11.64
CA ILE A 42 3.92 16.89 -11.67
C ILE A 42 4.76 15.75 -11.08
N CYS A 43 4.20 15.08 -10.07
CA CYS A 43 4.78 13.88 -9.48
C CYS A 43 3.75 12.75 -9.41
N TYR A 44 4.23 11.58 -8.98
CA TYR A 44 3.42 10.38 -8.84
C TYR A 44 3.31 9.93 -7.38
N ASP A 45 2.13 9.45 -7.03
CA ASP A 45 1.85 8.81 -5.75
C ASP A 45 0.98 7.57 -5.93
N TYR A 46 0.89 6.73 -4.91
CA TYR A 46 0.10 5.50 -4.96
C TYR A 46 -0.96 5.48 -3.87
N HIS A 47 -2.22 5.35 -4.27
CA HIS A 47 -3.31 5.04 -3.36
C HIS A 47 -3.58 3.54 -3.37
N GLN A 48 -3.07 2.87 -2.34
CA GLN A 48 -3.08 1.42 -2.22
C GLN A 48 -3.90 0.94 -1.03
N ARG A 49 -4.59 -0.18 -1.21
CA ARG A 49 -5.33 -0.87 -0.16
C ARG A 49 -5.14 -2.38 -0.28
N MET A 50 -4.79 -3.01 0.83
CA MET A 50 -4.66 -4.46 0.92
C MET A 50 -5.18 -4.95 2.26
N LYS A 51 -6.13 -5.89 2.25
CA LYS A 51 -6.73 -6.38 3.50
C LYS A 51 -5.67 -7.11 4.34
N GLY A 52 -5.36 -6.55 5.50
CA GLY A 52 -4.47 -7.19 6.48
C GLY A 52 -2.98 -6.90 6.27
N VAL A 53 -2.64 -5.98 5.36
CA VAL A 53 -1.27 -5.47 5.17
C VAL A 53 -1.32 -3.94 5.20
N THR A 54 -0.38 -3.32 5.91
CA THR A 54 -0.26 -1.86 6.00
C THR A 54 0.35 -1.29 4.72
N GLY A 55 -0.02 -0.05 4.35
CA GLY A 55 0.53 0.60 3.15
C GLY A 55 2.06 0.67 3.16
N GLU A 56 2.65 1.01 4.30
CA GLU A 56 4.12 1.09 4.43
C GLU A 56 4.82 -0.23 4.12
N CYS A 57 4.27 -1.37 4.57
CA CYS A 57 4.82 -2.69 4.24
C CYS A 57 4.71 -3.00 2.74
N ILE A 58 3.62 -2.55 2.08
CA ILE A 58 3.46 -2.73 0.63
C ILE A 58 4.52 -1.90 -0.11
N THR A 59 4.69 -0.64 0.26
CA THR A 59 5.69 0.26 -0.33
C THR A 59 7.10 -0.27 -0.11
N GLN A 60 7.44 -0.74 1.09
CA GLN A 60 8.72 -1.36 1.37
C GLN A 60 8.96 -2.59 0.51
N LYS A 61 7.97 -3.50 0.42
CA LYS A 61 8.06 -4.70 -0.40
C LYS A 61 8.19 -4.38 -1.89
N ALA A 62 7.49 -3.35 -2.37
CA ALA A 62 7.60 -2.86 -3.74
C ALA A 62 8.99 -2.28 -4.01
N ASN A 63 9.59 -1.55 -3.07
CA ASN A 63 10.97 -1.07 -3.20
C ASN A 63 11.98 -2.23 -3.24
N GLU A 64 11.78 -3.29 -2.47
CA GLU A 64 12.68 -4.45 -2.42
C GLU A 64 12.65 -5.30 -3.70
N LEU A 65 11.46 -5.52 -4.27
CA LEU A 65 11.27 -6.51 -5.35
C LEU A 65 10.99 -5.90 -6.72
N TYR A 66 10.51 -4.66 -6.78
CA TYR A 66 9.97 -4.04 -7.99
C TYR A 66 10.45 -2.59 -8.18
N GLU A 67 11.57 -2.21 -7.57
CA GLU A 67 12.18 -0.87 -7.69
C GLU A 67 11.22 0.29 -7.35
N GLY A 68 10.26 0.02 -6.46
CA GLY A 68 9.26 0.99 -6.00
C GLY A 68 7.97 1.00 -6.83
N ASP A 69 7.86 0.19 -7.88
CA ASP A 69 6.63 0.05 -8.64
C ASP A 69 5.61 -0.84 -7.91
N VAL A 70 4.68 -0.19 -7.21
CA VAL A 70 3.60 -0.87 -6.49
C VAL A 70 2.64 -1.57 -7.46
N ILE A 71 2.45 -1.07 -8.69
CA ILE A 71 1.51 -1.67 -9.63
C ILE A 71 2.01 -3.05 -10.06
N ALA A 72 3.32 -3.19 -10.34
CA ALA A 72 3.94 -4.47 -10.66
C ALA A 72 3.74 -5.52 -9.55
N LEU A 73 3.88 -5.13 -8.28
CA LEU A 73 3.60 -6.01 -7.13
C LEU A 73 2.15 -6.52 -7.14
N TYR A 74 1.18 -5.65 -7.45
CA TYR A 74 -0.22 -6.04 -7.53
C TYR A 74 -0.54 -6.86 -8.79
N GLN A 75 0.16 -6.65 -9.91
CA GLN A 75 0.02 -7.48 -11.11
C GLN A 75 0.41 -8.93 -10.79
N ASP A 76 1.54 -9.14 -10.11
CA ASP A 76 1.96 -10.48 -9.68
C ASP A 76 0.90 -11.16 -8.79
N LEU A 77 0.32 -10.41 -7.85
CA LEU A 77 -0.78 -10.91 -7.01
C LEU A 77 -2.03 -11.26 -7.83
N ALA A 78 -2.34 -10.49 -8.88
CA ALA A 78 -3.46 -10.75 -9.78
C ALA A 78 -3.22 -11.98 -10.67
N GLU A 79 -1.97 -12.28 -11.01
CA GLU A 79 -1.57 -13.52 -11.70
C GLU A 79 -1.59 -14.75 -10.78
N GLY A 80 -1.90 -14.58 -9.49
CA GLY A 80 -1.98 -15.66 -8.51
C GLY A 80 -0.63 -16.05 -7.90
N LYS A 81 0.41 -15.22 -8.04
CA LYS A 81 1.68 -15.42 -7.33
C LYS A 81 1.48 -15.17 -5.84
N ALA A 82 2.15 -15.98 -5.02
CA ALA A 82 2.11 -15.83 -3.56
C ALA A 82 3.23 -14.88 -3.11
N ILE A 83 2.88 -13.82 -2.39
CA ILE A 83 3.85 -12.86 -1.84
C ILE A 83 3.77 -12.88 -0.32
N GLU A 84 4.92 -13.00 0.35
CA GLU A 84 5.05 -12.91 1.80
C GLU A 84 5.40 -11.48 2.23
N PHE A 85 4.60 -10.93 3.14
CA PHE A 85 4.80 -9.64 3.78
C PHE A 85 5.16 -9.85 5.24
N ASP A 86 6.23 -9.21 5.70
CA ASP A 86 6.48 -9.05 7.14
C ASP A 86 5.91 -7.71 7.60
N LEU A 87 4.91 -7.78 8.48
CA LEU A 87 4.26 -6.61 9.02
C LEU A 87 5.15 -5.89 10.04
N CYS A 88 6.09 -6.59 10.68
CA CYS A 88 7.01 -5.97 11.62
C CYS A 88 8.05 -5.06 10.94
N SER A 89 8.25 -5.20 9.63
CA SER A 89 9.25 -4.41 8.89
C SER A 89 8.96 -2.91 8.83
N ALA A 90 7.69 -2.51 8.91
CA ALA A 90 7.30 -1.10 8.92
C ALA A 90 6.81 -0.60 10.28
N LYS A 91 6.23 -1.47 11.12
CA LYS A 91 5.67 -1.08 12.43
C LYS A 91 5.98 -2.08 13.51
N VAL A 92 6.15 -1.59 14.73
CA VAL A 92 6.27 -2.44 15.91
C VAL A 92 4.90 -3.06 16.22
N PHE A 93 4.82 -4.38 16.18
CA PHE A 93 3.67 -5.12 16.66
C PHE A 93 3.93 -5.62 18.08
N MET A 94 2.96 -5.44 18.97
CA MET A 94 3.04 -5.89 20.35
C MET A 94 2.03 -6.99 20.61
N LYS A 95 2.46 -8.02 21.35
CA LYS A 95 1.60 -9.08 21.87
C LYS A 95 1.44 -8.91 23.37
N LYS A 96 0.20 -8.98 23.85
CA LYS A 96 -0.11 -9.05 25.29
C LYS A 96 0.22 -10.45 25.82
N GLN A 97 0.91 -10.52 26.95
CA GLN A 97 1.20 -11.76 27.67
C GLN A 97 0.14 -12.03 28.75
N ASP A 98 0.11 -13.27 29.27
CA ASP A 98 -0.79 -13.67 30.36
C ASP A 98 -0.54 -12.90 31.66
N ASP A 99 0.69 -12.45 31.88
CA ASP A 99 1.11 -11.58 33.00
C ASP A 99 0.68 -10.11 32.83
N TYR A 100 -0.20 -9.80 31.88
CA TYR A 100 -0.61 -8.43 31.52
C TYR A 100 0.51 -7.52 30.99
N SER A 101 1.74 -8.02 30.85
CA SER A 101 2.85 -7.35 30.19
C SER A 101 2.73 -7.39 28.66
N TYR A 102 3.51 -6.56 27.98
CA TYR A 102 3.56 -6.50 26.51
C TYR A 102 4.96 -6.86 26.03
N MET A 103 5.03 -7.63 24.94
CA MET A 103 6.29 -7.94 24.24
C MET A 103 6.20 -7.51 22.79
N ASN A 104 7.31 -6.98 22.27
CA ASN A 104 7.44 -6.70 20.84
C ASN A 104 7.59 -8.03 20.08
N LEU A 105 6.88 -8.14 18.96
CA LEU A 105 7.07 -9.22 18.01
C LEU A 105 8.26 -8.87 17.13
N SER A 106 9.19 -9.82 16.98
CA SER A 106 10.33 -9.69 16.08
C SER A 106 9.94 -9.90 14.62
N GLU A 107 8.95 -10.76 14.34
CA GLU A 107 8.47 -11.06 13.00
C GLU A 107 6.95 -11.25 13.02
N PHE A 108 6.25 -10.73 12.01
CA PHE A 108 4.82 -11.00 11.82
C PHE A 108 4.48 -11.15 10.35
N LYS A 109 4.72 -12.38 9.85
CA LYS A 109 4.61 -12.72 8.43
C LYS A 109 3.18 -13.05 8.02
N ARG A 110 2.79 -12.60 6.82
CA ARG A 110 1.56 -12.96 6.13
C ARG A 110 1.83 -13.23 4.66
N THR A 111 1.43 -14.41 4.21
CA THR A 111 1.43 -14.75 2.79
C THR A 111 0.06 -14.41 2.19
N LEU A 112 0.06 -13.69 1.07
CA LEU A 112 -1.14 -13.40 0.30
C LEU A 112 -1.08 -14.05 -1.08
N LYS A 113 -2.23 -14.58 -1.49
CA LYS A 113 -2.51 -15.16 -2.81
C LYS A 113 -4.00 -14.94 -3.10
N PHE A 114 -4.32 -14.61 -4.34
CA PHE A 114 -5.69 -14.37 -4.80
C PHE A 114 -6.10 -15.39 -5.87
#